data_AF-A0A3C0VTH1-F1
#
_entry.id   AF-A0A3C0VTH1-F1
#
_cell.length_a   1.000
_cell.length_b   1.000
_cell.length_c   1.000
_cell.angle_alpha   90.00
_cell.angle_beta   90.00
_cell.angle_gamma   90.00
#
_symmetry.space_group_name_H-M   'P 1'
#
loop_
_entity.id
_entity.type
_entity.pdbx_description
1 polymer ?
#
loop_
_entity_poly.entity_id
_entity_poly.type
_entity_poly.pdbx_seq_one_letter_code
_entity_poly.pdbx_strand_id
1 'polypeptide(L)'
;MAVKSGACHSVMTTYGSVNGLWTASNFDLTYTILRKQWGFEGVVMTDWWADMNRRGKEQCKTDFAAMVRANNDLYMVVPKGENFEYKENTKEELESGYIEKSELQRIAIDVTKFALTTQAFARLVEKANKVTIINMDEEKEQIDMSNLEYISFVDDVTVDLTYQESKAGTDYIIPLQIEHTGFYDITLTASSNLSEVAQLPATLYYTGVPFLTYTYNGTKGEDVDITKRLYCHNKMAVLRLNVAKNGLDIKKIRFQYVEGERPKREF
;
A
#
# COMPACT_ATOMS: atom_id res chain seq x y z
N MET A 1 19.70 -7.86 -19.17
CA MET A 1 20.41 -8.85 -18.32
C MET A 1 19.48 -9.45 -17.27
N ALA A 2 18.77 -8.66 -16.46
CA ALA A 2 17.85 -9.15 -15.42
C ALA A 2 16.85 -10.22 -15.92
N VAL A 3 16.14 -9.95 -17.01
CA VAL A 3 15.20 -10.91 -17.64
C VAL A 3 15.92 -12.19 -18.05
N LYS A 4 16.99 -12.09 -18.84
CA LYS A 4 17.73 -13.26 -19.36
C LYS A 4 18.43 -14.09 -18.27
N SER A 5 18.68 -13.52 -17.10
CA SER A 5 19.26 -14.25 -15.96
C SER A 5 18.25 -15.14 -15.22
N GLY A 6 16.94 -15.01 -15.50
CA GLY A 6 15.88 -15.75 -14.83
C GLY A 6 15.52 -15.26 -13.42
N ALA A 7 16.28 -14.33 -12.85
CA ALA A 7 16.02 -13.79 -11.50
C ALA A 7 14.86 -12.77 -11.46
N CYS A 8 14.44 -12.25 -12.61
CA CYS A 8 13.41 -11.23 -12.71
C CYS A 8 12.04 -11.86 -12.88
N HIS A 9 11.17 -11.69 -11.88
CA HIS A 9 9.79 -12.19 -11.88
C HIS A 9 8.76 -11.08 -12.11
N SER A 10 9.19 -9.82 -12.02
CA SER A 10 8.36 -8.65 -12.20
C SER A 10 9.17 -7.49 -12.79
N VAL A 11 8.51 -6.72 -13.67
CA VAL A 11 9.03 -5.48 -14.28
C VAL A 11 8.04 -4.36 -14.03
N MET A 12 8.53 -3.17 -13.72
CA MET A 12 7.72 -1.96 -13.59
C MET A 12 8.02 -1.02 -14.77
N THR A 13 6.98 -0.55 -15.46
CA THR A 13 7.12 0.49 -16.50
C THR A 13 7.27 1.86 -15.87
N THR A 14 7.95 2.77 -16.55
CA THR A 14 8.23 4.12 -16.04
C THR A 14 7.11 5.12 -16.30
N TYR A 15 7.17 6.29 -15.68
CA TYR A 15 6.36 7.46 -16.04
C TYR A 15 6.72 8.10 -17.39
N GLY A 16 7.76 7.64 -18.09
CA GLY A 16 8.20 8.28 -19.33
C GLY A 16 7.43 7.84 -20.56
N SER A 17 7.62 8.60 -21.65
CA SER A 17 7.36 8.11 -23.00
C SER A 17 8.65 7.78 -23.72
N VAL A 18 8.58 6.80 -24.63
CA VAL A 18 9.65 6.46 -25.57
C VAL A 18 9.06 6.60 -26.96
N ASN A 19 9.63 7.53 -27.75
CA ASN A 19 9.16 7.84 -29.10
C ASN A 19 7.65 8.19 -29.17
N GLY A 20 7.18 8.99 -28.20
CA GLY A 20 5.79 9.47 -28.14
C GLY A 20 4.77 8.44 -27.64
N LEU A 21 5.21 7.26 -27.19
CA LEU A 21 4.37 6.28 -26.51
C LEU A 21 4.79 6.12 -25.05
N TRP A 22 3.84 6.31 -24.15
CA TRP A 22 4.01 6.10 -22.72
C TRP A 22 4.38 4.65 -22.44
N THR A 23 5.38 4.42 -21.59
CA THR A 23 5.93 3.07 -21.43
C THR A 23 4.92 2.09 -20.85
N ALA A 24 3.92 2.57 -20.09
CA ALA A 24 2.82 1.77 -19.57
C ALA A 24 1.89 1.17 -20.66
N SER A 25 1.82 1.79 -21.84
CA SER A 25 1.00 1.35 -22.98
C SER A 25 1.82 1.13 -24.26
N ASN A 26 3.13 0.87 -24.12
CA ASN A 26 4.02 0.69 -25.27
C ASN A 26 4.21 -0.80 -25.61
N PHE A 27 3.39 -1.31 -26.52
CA PHE A 27 3.41 -2.71 -26.99
C PHE A 27 4.79 -3.20 -27.45
N ASP A 28 5.57 -2.34 -28.12
CA ASP A 28 6.88 -2.74 -28.61
C ASP A 28 7.84 -3.04 -27.46
N LEU A 29 7.76 -2.26 -26.37
CA LEU A 29 8.60 -2.47 -25.19
C LEU A 29 8.13 -3.68 -24.38
N THR A 30 6.85 -3.70 -23.99
CA THR A 30 6.32 -4.65 -23.01
C THR A 30 5.99 -6.01 -23.59
N TYR A 31 5.68 -6.10 -24.89
CA TYR A 31 5.33 -7.36 -25.54
C TYR A 31 6.36 -7.78 -26.59
N THR A 32 6.64 -6.95 -27.61
CA THR A 32 7.54 -7.33 -28.70
C THR A 32 8.96 -7.58 -28.19
N ILE A 33 9.55 -6.64 -27.46
CA ILE A 33 10.93 -6.79 -26.96
C ILE A 33 10.95 -7.67 -25.72
N LEU A 34 10.24 -7.28 -24.67
CA LEU A 34 10.33 -7.94 -23.36
C LEU A 34 9.86 -9.40 -23.41
N ARG A 35 8.69 -9.68 -24.01
CA ARG A 35 8.12 -11.04 -24.03
C ARG A 35 8.57 -11.84 -25.24
N LYS A 36 8.42 -11.32 -26.46
CA LYS A 36 8.74 -12.09 -27.69
C LYS A 36 10.23 -12.24 -27.95
N GLN A 37 11.03 -11.20 -27.76
CA GLN A 37 12.47 -11.28 -28.02
C GLN A 37 13.28 -11.78 -26.82
N TRP A 38 12.93 -11.36 -25.60
CA TRP A 38 13.70 -11.73 -24.41
C TRP A 38 13.13 -12.91 -23.63
N GLY A 39 11.90 -13.34 -23.93
CA GLY A 39 11.28 -14.50 -23.28
C GLY A 39 10.85 -14.24 -21.83
N PHE A 40 10.46 -13.01 -21.49
CA PHE A 40 9.98 -12.71 -20.15
C PHE A 40 8.61 -13.34 -19.87
N GLU A 41 8.51 -14.12 -18.79
CA GLU A 41 7.29 -14.83 -18.38
C GLU A 41 6.69 -14.30 -17.06
N GLY A 42 7.27 -13.25 -16.48
CA GLY A 42 6.76 -12.61 -15.28
C GLY A 42 5.62 -11.63 -15.54
N VAL A 43 5.36 -10.79 -14.54
CA VAL A 43 4.35 -9.72 -14.62
C VAL A 43 4.97 -8.35 -14.88
N VAL A 44 4.28 -7.55 -15.67
CA VAL A 44 4.56 -6.14 -15.91
C VAL A 44 3.51 -5.32 -15.16
N MET A 45 3.94 -4.32 -14.41
CA MET A 45 3.05 -3.38 -13.74
C MET A 45 3.41 -1.95 -14.10
N THR A 46 2.44 -1.04 -13.98
CA THR A 46 2.74 0.40 -14.03
C THR A 46 3.49 0.85 -12.79
N ASP A 47 4.20 1.97 -12.89
CA ASP A 47 4.46 2.81 -11.72
C ASP A 47 3.14 3.41 -11.20
N TRP A 48 3.18 3.99 -10.00
CA TRP A 48 2.00 4.51 -9.30
C TRP A 48 1.30 5.63 -10.06
N TRP A 49 0.07 5.40 -10.48
CA TRP A 49 -0.77 6.33 -11.21
C TRP A 49 -0.14 6.81 -12.53
N ALA A 50 0.61 5.93 -13.20
CA ALA A 50 1.21 6.24 -14.49
C ALA A 50 0.14 6.53 -15.56
N ASP A 51 0.45 7.41 -16.50
CA ASP A 51 -0.40 7.65 -17.65
C ASP A 51 -0.14 6.62 -18.76
N MET A 52 -1.17 6.41 -19.59
CA MET A 52 -1.09 5.65 -20.84
C MET A 52 -1.34 6.58 -22.01
N ASN A 53 -1.01 6.15 -23.22
CA ASN A 53 -1.54 6.78 -24.42
C ASN A 53 -1.64 5.80 -25.60
N ARG A 54 -2.37 6.23 -26.62
CA ARG A 54 -2.33 5.65 -27.96
C ARG A 54 -1.43 6.52 -28.82
N ARG A 55 -0.83 5.93 -29.87
CA ARG A 55 0.08 6.66 -30.75
C ARG A 55 -0.62 7.89 -31.36
N GLY A 56 -0.01 9.06 -31.19
CA GLY A 56 -0.55 10.33 -31.68
C GLY A 56 -1.71 10.90 -30.84
N LYS A 57 -2.04 10.31 -29.69
CA LYS A 57 -2.98 10.87 -28.72
C LYS A 57 -2.24 11.36 -27.48
N GLU A 58 -2.89 12.31 -26.80
CA GLU A 58 -2.48 12.79 -25.48
C GLU A 58 -2.49 11.66 -24.44
N GLN A 59 -1.74 11.88 -23.36
CA GLN A 59 -1.68 10.94 -22.24
C GLN A 59 -3.00 10.93 -21.46
N CYS A 60 -3.35 9.76 -20.94
CA CYS A 60 -4.59 9.51 -20.24
C CYS A 60 -4.37 8.42 -19.18
N LYS A 61 -4.63 8.78 -17.92
CA LYS A 61 -4.53 7.88 -16.76
C LYS A 61 -5.55 6.74 -16.74
N THR A 62 -6.62 6.88 -17.52
CA THR A 62 -7.77 5.97 -17.51
C THR A 62 -7.91 5.15 -18.79
N ASP A 63 -6.96 5.25 -19.74
CA ASP A 63 -6.92 4.43 -20.96
C ASP A 63 -6.31 3.05 -20.69
N PHE A 64 -6.98 2.27 -19.84
CA PHE A 64 -6.60 0.92 -19.47
C PHE A 64 -6.64 -0.02 -20.68
N ALA A 65 -7.52 0.24 -21.64
CA ALA A 65 -7.55 -0.50 -22.90
C ALA A 65 -6.19 -0.42 -23.64
N ALA A 66 -5.55 0.75 -23.67
CA ALA A 66 -4.20 0.88 -24.24
C ALA A 66 -3.14 0.10 -23.45
N MET A 67 -3.26 0.05 -22.12
CA MET A 67 -2.41 -0.78 -21.25
C MET A 67 -2.59 -2.28 -21.53
N VAL A 68 -3.84 -2.73 -21.67
CA VAL A 68 -4.20 -4.12 -21.98
C VAL A 68 -3.63 -4.54 -23.33
N ARG A 69 -3.79 -3.70 -24.36
CA ARG A 69 -3.21 -3.92 -25.69
C ARG A 69 -1.71 -4.09 -25.61
N ALA A 70 -1.03 -3.30 -24.79
CA ALA A 70 0.42 -3.38 -24.58
C ALA A 70 0.87 -4.62 -23.80
N ASN A 71 -0.03 -5.41 -23.21
CA ASN A 71 0.29 -6.48 -22.28
C ASN A 71 1.07 -6.00 -21.04
N ASN A 72 0.68 -4.84 -20.53
CA ASN A 72 1.05 -4.42 -19.19
C ASN A 72 -0.06 -4.88 -18.22
N ASP A 73 0.31 -5.71 -17.25
CA ASP A 73 -0.62 -6.65 -16.62
C ASP A 73 -1.37 -6.02 -15.45
N LEU A 74 -0.75 -5.07 -14.75
CA LEU A 74 -1.27 -4.50 -13.51
C LEU A 74 -1.15 -2.98 -13.52
N TYR A 75 -2.30 -2.30 -13.43
CA TYR A 75 -2.32 -0.88 -13.13
C TYR A 75 -2.14 -0.65 -11.63
N MET A 76 -1.08 0.07 -11.28
CA MET A 76 -0.78 0.49 -9.92
C MET A 76 -1.04 1.99 -9.83
N VAL A 77 -1.92 2.49 -8.97
CA VAL A 77 -2.93 1.75 -8.19
C VAL A 77 -4.30 2.35 -8.42
N VAL A 78 -5.32 1.52 -8.28
CA VAL A 78 -6.69 1.99 -8.13
C VAL A 78 -6.87 2.43 -6.67
N PRO A 79 -7.18 3.72 -6.39
CA PRO A 79 -7.49 4.18 -5.06
C PRO A 79 -8.61 3.33 -4.44
N LYS A 80 -8.47 2.95 -3.16
CA LYS A 80 -9.50 2.22 -2.42
C LYS A 80 -10.38 3.21 -1.65
N GLY A 81 -11.68 3.16 -1.86
CA GLY A 81 -12.70 3.86 -1.07
C GLY A 81 -14.04 3.17 -1.23
N GLU A 82 -14.85 3.07 -0.17
CA GLU A 82 -16.12 2.31 -0.17
C GLU A 82 -17.12 2.76 -1.24
N ASN A 83 -16.96 3.98 -1.78
CA ASN A 83 -17.81 4.56 -2.83
C ASN A 83 -16.99 5.13 -4.01
N PHE A 84 -15.75 4.69 -4.20
CA PHE A 84 -14.90 5.20 -5.28
C PHE A 84 -14.91 4.26 -6.48
N GLU A 85 -15.60 4.67 -7.55
CA GLU A 85 -15.54 4.01 -8.85
C GLU A 85 -14.42 4.65 -9.69
N TYR A 86 -13.38 3.88 -9.99
CA TYR A 86 -12.31 4.32 -10.88
C TYR A 86 -12.76 4.18 -12.33
N LYS A 87 -13.14 5.30 -12.94
CA LYS A 87 -13.67 5.35 -14.30
C LYS A 87 -12.58 5.10 -15.33
N GLU A 88 -12.41 3.83 -15.70
CA GLU A 88 -11.51 3.34 -16.74
C GLU A 88 -12.29 2.83 -17.96
N ASN A 89 -11.62 2.56 -19.09
CA ASN A 89 -12.28 2.28 -20.38
C ASN A 89 -12.21 0.81 -20.86
N THR A 90 -11.75 -0.15 -20.06
CA THR A 90 -11.59 -1.55 -20.48
C THR A 90 -12.90 -2.17 -20.95
N LYS A 91 -13.99 -1.99 -20.19
CA LYS A 91 -15.30 -2.56 -20.56
C LYS A 91 -15.85 -1.95 -21.87
N GLU A 92 -15.83 -0.63 -21.96
CA GLU A 92 -16.29 0.11 -23.15
C GLU A 92 -15.50 -0.33 -24.38
N GLU A 93 -14.18 -0.46 -24.27
CA GLU A 93 -13.32 -0.81 -25.39
C GLU A 93 -13.32 -2.30 -25.75
N LEU A 94 -13.76 -3.17 -24.84
CA LEU A 94 -14.06 -4.56 -25.15
C LEU A 94 -15.38 -4.65 -25.95
N GLU A 95 -16.39 -3.88 -25.57
CA GLU A 95 -17.67 -3.82 -26.28
C GLU A 95 -17.53 -3.17 -27.67
N SER A 96 -16.65 -2.16 -27.79
CA SER A 96 -16.32 -1.51 -29.07
C SER A 96 -15.52 -2.41 -30.03
N GLY A 97 -14.87 -3.45 -29.50
CA GLY A 97 -13.95 -4.32 -30.23
C GLY A 97 -12.54 -3.74 -30.41
N TYR A 98 -12.19 -2.66 -29.71
CA TYR A 98 -10.82 -2.14 -29.70
C TYR A 98 -9.86 -3.08 -28.96
N ILE A 99 -10.30 -3.76 -27.91
CA ILE A 99 -9.57 -4.85 -27.26
C ILE A 99 -10.34 -6.16 -27.37
N GLU A 100 -9.63 -7.27 -27.34
CA GLU A 100 -10.24 -8.60 -27.37
C GLU A 100 -10.22 -9.27 -25.99
N LYS A 101 -11.19 -10.17 -25.75
CA LYS A 101 -11.19 -11.05 -24.58
C LYS A 101 -9.90 -11.87 -24.47
N SER A 102 -9.31 -12.25 -25.60
CA SER A 102 -8.05 -12.99 -25.69
C SER A 102 -6.88 -12.23 -25.03
N GLU A 103 -6.88 -10.90 -25.11
CA GLU A 103 -5.84 -10.03 -24.54
C GLU A 103 -5.98 -9.93 -23.02
N LEU A 104 -7.21 -9.78 -22.53
CA LEU A 104 -7.52 -9.84 -21.10
C LEU A 104 -7.18 -11.22 -20.50
N GLN A 105 -7.49 -12.29 -21.21
CA GLN A 105 -7.16 -13.66 -20.77
C GLN A 105 -5.66 -13.88 -20.71
N ARG A 106 -4.89 -13.33 -21.65
CA ARG A 106 -3.42 -13.39 -21.65
C ARG A 106 -2.85 -12.73 -20.40
N ILE A 107 -3.32 -11.52 -20.07
CA ILE A 107 -2.94 -10.82 -18.83
C ILE A 107 -3.32 -11.64 -17.59
N ALA A 108 -4.55 -12.18 -17.55
CA ALA A 108 -4.99 -13.01 -16.43
C ALA A 108 -4.11 -14.26 -16.24
N ILE A 109 -3.67 -14.89 -17.34
CA ILE A 109 -2.73 -16.02 -17.30
C ILE A 109 -1.39 -15.57 -16.70
N ASP A 110 -0.83 -14.45 -17.14
CA ASP A 110 0.46 -13.95 -16.66
C ASP A 110 0.39 -13.61 -15.16
N VAL A 111 -0.67 -12.91 -14.72
CA VAL A 111 -0.89 -12.56 -13.31
C VAL A 111 -1.09 -13.80 -12.44
N THR A 112 -1.89 -14.77 -12.88
CA THR A 112 -2.15 -15.99 -12.10
C THR A 112 -0.93 -16.89 -12.01
N LYS A 113 -0.18 -17.05 -13.11
CA LYS A 113 1.12 -17.75 -13.08
C LYS A 113 2.06 -17.12 -12.07
N PHE A 114 2.19 -15.79 -12.09
CA PHE A 114 3.02 -15.09 -11.11
C PHE A 114 2.51 -15.31 -9.68
N ALA A 115 1.21 -15.13 -9.42
CA ALA A 115 0.61 -15.31 -8.10
C ALA A 115 0.92 -16.67 -7.48
N LEU A 116 0.87 -17.75 -8.26
CA LEU A 116 1.19 -19.13 -7.85
C LEU A 116 2.65 -19.30 -7.38
N THR A 117 3.57 -18.44 -7.82
CA THR A 117 4.98 -18.47 -7.41
C THR A 117 5.26 -17.65 -6.14
N THR A 118 4.30 -16.87 -5.66
CA THR A 118 4.53 -15.93 -4.54
C THR A 118 4.47 -16.61 -3.18
N GLN A 119 5.10 -15.97 -2.18
CA GLN A 119 4.92 -16.35 -0.78
C GLN A 119 3.49 -16.10 -0.26
N ALA A 120 2.72 -15.23 -0.91
CA ALA A 120 1.31 -15.05 -0.57
C ALA A 120 0.51 -16.32 -0.87
N PHE A 121 0.72 -16.94 -2.04
CA PHE A 121 0.13 -18.23 -2.36
C PHE A 121 0.67 -19.35 -1.47
N ALA A 122 1.98 -19.38 -1.20
CA ALA A 122 2.56 -20.36 -0.28
C ALA A 122 1.93 -20.29 1.13
N ARG A 123 1.65 -19.08 1.64
CA ARG A 123 0.91 -18.90 2.90
C ARG A 123 -0.52 -19.40 2.81
N LEU A 124 -1.22 -19.12 1.71
CA LEU A 124 -2.59 -19.57 1.47
C LEU A 124 -2.71 -21.10 1.49
N VAL A 125 -1.69 -21.82 1.02
CA VAL A 125 -1.69 -23.30 0.97
C VAL A 125 -0.85 -23.94 2.09
N GLU A 126 -0.55 -23.18 3.14
CA GLU A 126 0.19 -23.66 4.32
C GLU A 126 1.59 -24.25 4.04
N LYS A 127 2.23 -23.81 2.95
CA LYS A 127 3.59 -24.21 2.54
C LYS A 127 4.59 -23.05 2.62
N ALA A 128 4.26 -21.98 3.33
CA ALA A 128 5.15 -20.85 3.47
C ALA A 128 6.44 -21.25 4.20
N ASN A 129 7.56 -20.70 3.73
CA ASN A 129 8.84 -20.92 4.38
C ASN A 129 8.82 -20.36 5.81
N LYS A 130 9.34 -21.14 6.76
CA LYS A 130 9.55 -20.66 8.13
C LYS A 130 10.71 -19.66 8.12
N VAL A 131 10.39 -18.37 8.21
CA VAL A 131 11.39 -17.31 8.34
C VAL A 131 11.88 -17.29 9.79
N THR A 132 13.18 -17.43 9.98
CA THR A 132 13.82 -17.23 11.28
C THR A 132 14.60 -15.92 11.21
N ILE A 133 14.25 -14.97 12.08
CA ILE A 133 14.99 -13.72 12.17
C ILE A 133 16.28 -14.02 12.94
N ILE A 134 17.42 -13.82 12.28
CA ILE A 134 18.75 -13.95 12.86
C ILE A 134 19.37 -12.56 12.93
N ASN A 135 20.12 -12.26 13.98
CA ASN A 135 20.78 -10.95 14.17
C ASN A 135 19.82 -9.76 14.08
N MET A 136 18.59 -9.90 14.59
CA MET A 136 17.88 -8.70 15.03
C MET A 136 18.67 -8.23 16.24
N ASP A 137 19.41 -7.13 16.10
CA ASP A 137 19.80 -6.38 17.28
C ASP A 137 18.51 -6.18 18.07
N GLU A 138 18.52 -6.50 19.37
CA GLU A 138 17.47 -6.00 20.23
C GLU A 138 17.49 -4.49 20.00
N GLU A 139 16.53 -3.98 19.21
CA GLU A 139 16.20 -2.57 19.29
C GLU A 139 15.88 -2.40 20.76
N LYS A 140 16.86 -1.86 21.48
CA LYS A 140 16.67 -1.25 22.76
C LYS A 140 15.74 -0.08 22.47
N GLU A 141 14.45 -0.36 22.29
CA GLU A 141 13.39 0.57 22.59
C GLU A 141 13.52 0.84 24.10
N GLN A 142 14.52 1.64 24.46
CA GLN A 142 14.57 2.35 25.72
C GLN A 142 13.57 3.50 25.60
N ILE A 143 12.30 3.17 25.37
CA ILE A 143 11.26 4.05 25.85
C ILE A 143 11.35 3.88 27.36
N ASP A 144 11.70 4.97 28.07
CA ASP A 144 11.67 4.95 29.52
C ASP A 144 10.21 4.88 29.97
N MET A 145 9.74 3.65 30.17
CA MET A 145 8.36 3.34 30.57
C MET A 145 8.11 3.64 32.05
N SER A 146 9.13 4.04 32.81
CA SER A 146 9.05 4.10 34.27
C SER A 146 8.17 5.24 34.80
N ASN A 147 7.89 6.26 33.98
CA ASN A 147 7.11 7.45 34.36
C ASN A 147 6.03 7.85 33.35
N LEU A 148 5.38 6.87 32.69
CA LEU A 148 4.28 7.17 31.76
C LEU A 148 2.95 7.38 32.50
N GLU A 149 2.31 8.52 32.27
CA GLU A 149 0.93 8.77 32.69
C GLU A 149 -0.04 8.14 31.68
N TYR A 150 -0.78 7.12 32.11
CA TYR A 150 -1.72 6.42 31.25
C TYR A 150 -3.02 7.20 31.07
N ILE A 151 -3.49 7.29 29.83
CA ILE A 151 -4.77 7.88 29.49
C ILE A 151 -5.84 6.78 29.59
N SER A 152 -6.66 6.84 30.65
CA SER A 152 -7.78 5.91 30.84
C SER A 152 -8.98 6.29 29.98
N PHE A 153 -9.59 5.32 29.30
CA PHE A 153 -10.80 5.53 28.52
C PHE A 153 -11.61 4.24 28.38
N VAL A 154 -12.92 4.41 28.13
CA VAL A 154 -13.86 3.28 27.97
C VAL A 154 -13.99 2.92 26.50
N ASP A 155 -14.69 3.75 25.74
CA ASP A 155 -15.00 3.47 24.33
C ASP A 155 -14.34 4.44 23.36
N ASP A 156 -13.99 5.66 23.79
CA ASP A 156 -13.44 6.67 22.89
C ASP A 156 -12.36 7.49 23.58
N VAL A 157 -11.25 7.73 22.90
CA VAL A 157 -10.26 8.73 23.30
C VAL A 157 -9.63 9.37 22.07
N THR A 158 -9.41 10.67 22.14
CA THR A 158 -8.59 11.41 21.18
C THR A 158 -7.37 11.96 21.90
N VAL A 159 -6.20 11.66 21.37
CA VAL A 159 -4.90 12.11 21.88
C VAL A 159 -4.37 13.17 20.93
N ASP A 160 -4.10 14.36 21.46
CA ASP A 160 -3.42 15.43 20.74
C ASP A 160 -1.93 15.06 20.57
N LEU A 161 -1.45 15.18 19.34
CA LEU A 161 -0.08 14.86 18.96
C LEU A 161 0.68 16.12 18.50
N THR A 162 0.08 17.31 18.62
CA THR A 162 0.73 18.57 18.21
C THR A 162 1.80 19.06 19.19
N TYR A 163 2.00 18.37 20.32
CA TYR A 163 3.01 18.72 21.34
C TYR A 163 4.46 18.62 20.85
N GLN A 164 4.70 17.97 19.72
CA GLN A 164 6.03 17.88 19.09
C GLN A 164 5.94 17.81 17.57
N GLU A 165 7.02 18.21 16.91
CA GLU A 165 7.11 18.24 15.45
C GLU A 165 7.29 16.84 14.84
N SER A 166 6.55 16.55 13.77
CA SER A 166 6.55 15.29 13.04
C SER A 166 7.71 15.19 12.03
N LYS A 167 8.94 15.08 12.52
CA LYS A 167 10.14 14.86 11.70
C LYS A 167 10.43 13.36 11.50
N ALA A 168 11.24 13.05 10.50
CA ALA A 168 11.72 11.69 10.28
C ALA A 168 12.44 11.16 11.54
N GLY A 169 12.02 10.00 12.02
CA GLY A 169 12.50 9.38 13.24
C GLY A 169 11.76 9.81 14.52
N THR A 170 10.82 10.75 14.45
CA THR A 170 10.02 11.14 15.64
C THR A 170 9.14 9.98 16.09
N ASP A 171 9.18 9.67 17.39
CA ASP A 171 8.29 8.73 18.07
C ASP A 171 7.29 9.49 18.95
N TYR A 172 6.00 9.21 18.77
CA TYR A 172 4.93 9.64 19.68
C TYR A 172 4.56 8.49 20.59
N ILE A 173 4.71 8.68 21.91
CA ILE A 173 4.38 7.66 22.91
C ILE A 173 2.95 7.91 23.41
N ILE A 174 2.11 6.89 23.30
CA ILE A 174 0.67 6.96 23.60
C ILE A 174 0.35 5.84 24.61
N PRO A 175 0.53 6.10 25.92
CA PRO A 175 0.18 5.17 26.99
C PRO A 175 -1.34 5.20 27.23
N LEU A 176 -1.99 4.07 27.02
CA LEU A 176 -3.44 3.90 27.15
C LEU A 176 -3.80 2.87 28.21
N GLN A 177 -4.76 3.24 29.07
CA GLN A 177 -5.49 2.29 29.91
C GLN A 177 -6.87 2.05 29.28
N ILE A 178 -7.01 0.89 28.68
CA ILE A 178 -8.17 0.42 27.93
C ILE A 178 -9.08 -0.38 28.85
N GLU A 179 -10.31 0.08 29.05
CA GLU A 179 -11.30 -0.64 29.88
C GLU A 179 -11.94 -1.83 29.12
N HIS A 180 -12.24 -1.66 27.83
CA HIS A 180 -12.87 -2.68 26.99
C HIS A 180 -11.89 -3.32 25.99
N THR A 181 -11.42 -4.54 26.23
CA THR A 181 -10.60 -5.23 25.21
C THR A 181 -11.44 -5.63 24.00
N GLY A 182 -10.96 -5.37 22.79
CA GLY A 182 -11.72 -5.62 21.57
C GLY A 182 -11.11 -4.96 20.34
N PHE A 183 -11.90 -4.87 19.27
CA PHE A 183 -11.52 -4.10 18.10
C PHE A 183 -11.75 -2.61 18.32
N TYR A 184 -10.75 -1.84 17.94
CA TYR A 184 -10.79 -0.39 17.90
C TYR A 184 -10.56 0.09 16.47
N ASP A 185 -11.37 1.04 16.03
CA ASP A 185 -11.06 1.87 14.88
C ASP A 185 -10.14 3.01 15.36
N ILE A 186 -8.95 3.06 14.76
CA ILE A 186 -7.88 4.00 15.10
C ILE A 186 -7.71 4.96 13.94
N THR A 187 -8.15 6.19 14.13
CA THR A 187 -8.08 7.28 13.16
C THR A 187 -6.87 8.15 13.46
N LEU A 188 -5.92 8.21 12.53
CA LEU A 188 -4.86 9.20 12.55
C LEU A 188 -5.29 10.39 11.68
N THR A 189 -5.12 11.60 12.19
CA THR A 189 -5.31 12.85 11.45
C THR A 189 -3.95 13.47 11.18
N ALA A 190 -3.63 13.69 9.90
CA ALA A 190 -2.40 14.37 9.50
C ALA A 190 -2.57 15.11 8.17
N SER A 191 -1.67 16.04 7.90
CA SER A 191 -1.62 16.82 6.65
C SER A 191 -0.21 16.87 6.06
N SER A 192 -0.11 17.25 4.77
CA SER A 192 1.16 17.45 4.08
C SER A 192 1.04 18.48 2.97
N ASN A 193 2.05 19.36 2.88
CA ASN A 193 2.22 20.32 1.79
C ASN A 193 3.07 19.79 0.62
N LEU A 194 3.47 18.52 0.66
CA LEU A 194 4.22 17.90 -0.44
C LEU A 194 3.31 17.58 -1.63
N SER A 195 3.90 17.12 -2.73
CA SER A 195 3.16 16.70 -3.92
C SER A 195 2.19 15.55 -3.62
N GLU A 196 1.07 15.49 -4.35
CA GLU A 196 0.09 14.38 -4.26
C GLU A 196 0.69 12.98 -4.51
N VAL A 197 1.86 12.89 -5.14
CA VAL A 197 2.58 11.61 -5.35
C VAL A 197 3.59 11.27 -4.24
N ALA A 198 3.81 12.16 -3.27
CA ALA A 198 4.71 11.90 -2.15
C ALA A 198 4.19 10.72 -1.32
N GLN A 199 5.09 9.92 -0.74
CA GLN A 199 4.71 8.80 0.13
C GLN A 199 5.26 9.02 1.53
N LEU A 200 4.37 9.19 2.50
CA LEU A 200 4.67 9.60 3.86
C LEU A 200 4.10 8.56 4.85
N PRO A 201 4.88 7.53 5.20
CA PRO A 201 4.42 6.51 6.14
C PRO A 201 4.65 6.91 7.59
N ALA A 202 3.66 6.64 8.44
CA ALA A 202 3.74 6.66 9.89
C ALA A 202 3.30 5.29 10.45
N THR A 203 4.16 4.63 11.22
CA THR A 203 3.93 3.26 11.70
C THR A 203 3.59 3.24 13.18
N LEU A 204 2.44 2.67 13.50
CA LEU A 204 1.96 2.43 14.85
C LEU A 204 2.43 1.06 15.32
N TYR A 205 3.24 1.07 16.37
CA TYR A 205 3.68 -0.09 17.13
C TYR A 205 2.72 -0.29 18.30
N TYR A 206 2.34 -1.53 18.53
CA TYR A 206 1.56 -1.94 19.69
C TYR A 206 2.44 -2.87 20.54
N THR A 207 2.78 -2.44 21.76
CA THR A 207 3.66 -3.20 22.67
C THR A 207 4.98 -3.62 22.01
N GLY A 208 5.65 -2.68 21.33
CA GLY A 208 6.94 -2.89 20.64
C GLY A 208 6.87 -3.65 19.31
N VAL A 209 5.70 -4.14 18.91
CA VAL A 209 5.52 -4.85 17.63
C VAL A 209 4.90 -3.89 16.60
N PRO A 210 5.51 -3.68 15.42
CA PRO A 210 4.89 -2.87 14.36
C PRO A 210 3.58 -3.53 13.92
N PHE A 211 2.47 -2.81 14.03
CA PHE A 211 1.14 -3.39 13.79
C PHE A 211 0.46 -2.77 12.56
N LEU A 212 0.45 -1.45 12.44
CA LEU A 212 -0.23 -0.73 11.37
C LEU A 212 0.65 0.39 10.82
N THR A 213 0.69 0.57 9.51
CA THR A 213 1.32 1.75 8.87
C THR A 213 0.27 2.60 8.20
N TYR A 214 0.13 3.86 8.59
CA TYR A 214 -0.64 4.87 7.88
C TYR A 214 0.22 5.45 6.75
N THR A 215 -0.29 5.47 5.53
CA THR A 215 0.45 6.04 4.38
C THR A 215 -0.32 7.24 3.87
N TYR A 216 0.26 8.43 4.05
CA TYR A 216 -0.25 9.67 3.51
C TYR A 216 0.43 10.02 2.20
N ASN A 217 -0.31 10.76 1.38
CA ASN A 217 0.20 11.48 0.23
C ASN A 217 0.19 12.99 0.51
N GLY A 218 0.65 13.81 -0.44
CA GLY A 218 0.47 15.26 -0.34
C GLY A 218 -1.02 15.62 -0.27
N THR A 219 -1.41 16.34 0.78
CA THR A 219 -2.83 16.67 1.06
C THR A 219 -3.17 18.12 0.73
N LYS A 220 -2.24 18.88 0.12
CA LYS A 220 -2.35 20.33 -0.10
C LYS A 220 -2.53 21.13 1.21
N GLY A 221 -2.04 20.58 2.31
CA GLY A 221 -2.17 21.18 3.64
C GLY A 221 -3.50 20.90 4.34
N GLU A 222 -4.44 20.20 3.71
CA GLU A 222 -5.70 19.80 4.34
C GLU A 222 -5.48 18.62 5.29
N ASP A 223 -6.18 18.64 6.42
CA ASP A 223 -6.18 17.55 7.38
C ASP A 223 -6.95 16.35 6.81
N VAL A 224 -6.30 15.19 6.78
CA VAL A 224 -6.86 13.95 6.27
C VAL A 224 -6.89 12.90 7.37
N ASP A 225 -8.04 12.27 7.52
CA ASP A 225 -8.25 11.15 8.42
C ASP A 225 -8.01 9.82 7.69
N ILE A 226 -7.17 8.97 8.26
CA ILE A 226 -7.03 7.57 7.85
C ILE A 226 -7.41 6.70 9.03
N THR A 227 -8.44 5.88 8.87
CA THR A 227 -8.92 4.95 9.91
C THR A 227 -8.45 3.52 9.62
N LYS A 228 -7.95 2.83 10.64
CA LYS A 228 -7.55 1.42 10.58
C LYS A 228 -8.03 0.67 11.81
N ARG A 229 -8.31 -0.63 11.66
CA ARG A 229 -8.81 -1.46 12.76
C ARG A 229 -7.68 -2.24 13.44
N LEU A 230 -7.63 -2.19 14.77
CA LEU A 230 -6.68 -2.90 15.62
C LEU A 230 -7.42 -3.71 16.69
N TYR A 231 -6.96 -4.92 16.99
CA TYR A 231 -7.44 -5.68 18.16
C TYR A 231 -6.57 -5.39 19.39
N CYS A 232 -7.12 -4.65 20.34
CA CYS A 232 -6.47 -4.31 21.60
C CYS A 232 -6.83 -5.35 22.67
N HIS A 233 -5.85 -6.16 23.08
CA HIS A 233 -6.05 -7.26 24.03
C HIS A 233 -5.47 -6.99 25.42
N ASN A 234 -4.57 -6.01 25.55
CA ASN A 234 -4.00 -5.61 26.83
C ASN A 234 -4.73 -4.37 27.36
N LYS A 235 -5.14 -4.42 28.64
CA LYS A 235 -5.72 -3.26 29.34
C LYS A 235 -4.74 -2.11 29.47
N MET A 236 -3.47 -2.41 29.70
CA MET A 236 -2.39 -1.41 29.69
C MET A 236 -1.64 -1.59 28.37
N ALA A 237 -1.75 -0.62 27.48
CA ALA A 237 -1.09 -0.65 26.19
C ALA A 237 -0.26 0.61 26.01
N VAL A 238 1.00 0.45 25.60
CA VAL A 238 1.79 1.58 25.14
C VAL A 238 1.95 1.44 23.64
N LEU A 239 1.40 2.42 22.94
CA LEU A 239 1.55 2.52 21.51
C LEU A 239 2.64 3.54 21.20
N ARG A 240 3.40 3.26 20.15
CA ARG A 240 4.41 4.17 19.63
C ARG A 240 4.10 4.44 18.17
N LEU A 241 3.85 5.70 17.81
CA LEU A 241 3.67 6.10 16.42
C LEU A 241 4.98 6.71 15.92
N ASN A 242 5.66 6.00 15.00
CA ASN A 242 6.92 6.43 14.41
C ASN A 242 6.69 7.08 13.05
N VAL A 243 7.29 8.25 12.83
CA VAL A 243 7.26 8.96 11.55
C VAL A 243 8.50 8.61 10.73
N ALA A 244 8.33 7.96 9.58
CA ALA A 244 9.49 7.46 8.82
C ALA A 244 10.15 8.52 7.92
N LYS A 245 9.42 9.58 7.53
CA LYS A 245 9.90 10.61 6.58
C LYS A 245 9.40 11.99 6.97
N ASN A 246 10.19 13.02 6.61
CA ASN A 246 9.79 14.42 6.77
C ASN A 246 8.62 14.78 5.86
N GLY A 247 7.82 15.77 6.28
CA GLY A 247 6.78 16.39 5.46
C GLY A 247 5.36 15.94 5.79
N LEU A 248 5.18 15.10 6.80
CA LEU A 248 3.90 14.83 7.43
C LEU A 248 3.76 15.77 8.64
N ASP A 249 2.55 16.29 8.88
CA ASP A 249 2.21 17.11 10.03
C ASP A 249 1.09 16.40 10.81
N ILE A 250 1.46 15.71 11.89
CA ILE A 250 0.54 14.88 12.68
C ILE A 250 -0.22 15.75 13.67
N LYS A 251 -1.55 15.60 13.69
CA LYS A 251 -2.45 16.39 14.54
C LYS A 251 -2.91 15.61 15.77
N LYS A 252 -3.59 14.50 15.54
CA LYS A 252 -4.24 13.73 16.61
C LYS A 252 -4.43 12.29 16.19
N ILE A 253 -4.63 11.44 17.18
CA ILE A 253 -5.03 10.05 16.98
C ILE A 253 -6.23 9.74 17.86
N ARG A 254 -7.28 9.16 17.27
CA ARG A 254 -8.50 8.77 17.97
C ARG A 254 -8.64 7.25 17.98
N PHE A 255 -8.99 6.69 19.13
CA PHE A 255 -9.30 5.28 19.31
C PHE A 255 -10.78 5.17 19.65
N GLN A 256 -11.53 4.42 18.86
CA GLN A 256 -12.96 4.21 19.06
C GLN A 256 -13.26 2.70 19.12
N TYR A 257 -13.83 2.24 20.23
CA TYR A 257 -14.25 0.86 20.43
C TYR A 257 -15.36 0.51 19.44
N VAL A 258 -15.27 -0.69 18.88
CA VAL A 258 -16.23 -1.21 17.89
C VAL A 258 -16.98 -2.40 18.48
N GLU A 259 -16.26 -3.49 18.74
CA GLU A 259 -16.85 -4.76 19.16
C GLU A 259 -15.83 -5.66 19.88
N GLY A 260 -16.35 -6.61 20.65
CA GLY A 260 -15.56 -7.47 21.52
C GLY A 260 -15.75 -8.95 21.20
N GLU A 261 -14.98 -9.46 20.24
CA GLU A 261 -14.53 -10.86 20.21
C GLU A 261 -13.41 -11.01 19.16
N ARG A 262 -12.33 -11.73 19.51
CA ARG A 262 -11.26 -12.06 18.57
C ARG A 262 -11.81 -13.11 17.60
N PRO A 263 -11.88 -12.90 16.27
CA PRO A 263 -12.28 -13.97 15.38
C PRO A 263 -11.34 -15.14 15.61
N LYS A 264 -11.92 -16.32 15.84
CA LYS A 264 -11.17 -17.58 15.79
C LYS A 264 -10.45 -17.55 14.45
N ARG A 265 -9.11 -17.68 14.48
CA ARG A 265 -8.36 -17.95 13.25
C ARG A 265 -8.84 -19.32 12.77
N GLU A 266 -9.87 -19.34 11.94
CA GLU A 266 -10.10 -20.45 11.03
C GLU A 266 -8.96 -20.34 10.01
N PHE A 267 -7.99 -21.24 10.19
CA PHE A 267 -6.99 -21.54 9.18
C PHE A 267 -7.62 -22.52 8.19
#